data_AF-W6QYR6-F1
#
_entry.id   AF-W6QYR6-F1
#
_cell.length_a   1.000
_cell.length_b   1.000
_cell.length_c   1.000
_cell.angle_alpha   90.00
_cell.angle_beta   90.00
_cell.angle_gamma   90.00
#
_symmetry.space_group_name_H-M   'P 1'
#
loop_
_entity.id
_entity.type
_entity.pdbx_description
1 polymer ?
#
loop_
_entity_poly.entity_id
_entity_poly.type
_entity_poly.pdbx_seq_one_letter_code
_entity_poly.pdbx_strand_id
1 'polypeptide(L)'
;MTFDPQRLLRDLFATAIAAAHPRQVLADHLPADRSGRVIVIGTGKAAAAMAEVIEQQWQGEVSGLVVTRYEHGADCKKIEVVEAAHPVPDGAGERVPAACWSWCRT
;
A
#
# COMPACT_ATOMS: atom_id res chain seq x y z
N MET A 1 -15.83 -27.38 -27.85
CA MET A 1 -15.65 -26.22 -26.96
C MET A 1 -15.71 -24.98 -27.81
N THR A 2 -16.74 -24.16 -27.62
CA THR A 2 -16.88 -22.90 -28.36
C THR A 2 -15.98 -21.88 -27.69
N PHE A 3 -15.05 -21.31 -28.46
CA PHE A 3 -14.19 -20.23 -27.99
C PHE A 3 -15.04 -19.00 -27.66
N ASP A 4 -14.91 -18.47 -26.44
CA ASP A 4 -15.54 -17.20 -26.02
C ASP A 4 -14.43 -16.13 -25.89
N PRO A 5 -14.26 -15.26 -26.91
CA PRO A 5 -13.24 -14.22 -26.89
C PRO A 5 -13.43 -13.22 -25.75
N GLN A 6 -14.66 -12.90 -25.38
CA GLN A 6 -14.93 -11.88 -24.37
C GLN A 6 -14.54 -12.37 -22.98
N ARG A 7 -14.85 -13.64 -22.69
CA ARG A 7 -14.38 -14.29 -21.47
C ARG A 7 -12.85 -14.37 -21.42
N LEU A 8 -12.21 -14.81 -22.51
CA LEU A 8 -10.75 -14.86 -22.59
C LEU A 8 -10.11 -13.50 -22.29
N LEU A 9 -10.59 -12.42 -22.91
CA LEU A 9 -10.02 -11.08 -22.72
C LEU A 9 -10.21 -10.57 -21.28
N ARG A 10 -11.36 -10.85 -20.65
CA ARG A 10 -11.58 -10.51 -19.23
C ARG A 10 -10.65 -11.29 -18.32
N ASP A 11 -10.45 -12.58 -18.58
CA ASP A 11 -9.56 -13.42 -17.79
C ASP A 11 -8.11 -12.95 -17.92
N LEU A 12 -7.66 -12.58 -19.14
CA LEU A 12 -6.34 -11.98 -19.36
C LEU A 12 -6.20 -10.64 -18.63
N PHE A 13 -7.21 -9.78 -18.67
CA PHE A 13 -7.20 -8.50 -17.96
C PHE A 13 -7.14 -8.68 -16.43
N ALA A 14 -7.95 -9.58 -15.88
CA ALA A 14 -7.94 -9.91 -14.46
C ALA A 14 -6.57 -10.47 -14.05
N THR A 15 -5.97 -11.33 -14.88
CA THR A 15 -4.62 -11.88 -14.67
C THR A 15 -3.56 -10.77 -14.66
N ALA A 16 -3.65 -9.79 -15.55
CA ALA A 16 -2.73 -8.66 -15.59
C ALA A 16 -2.84 -7.77 -14.34
N ILE A 17 -4.07 -7.52 -13.85
CA ILE A 17 -4.28 -6.81 -12.58
C ILE A 17 -3.68 -7.61 -11.43
N ALA A 18 -3.99 -8.90 -11.36
CA ALA A 18 -3.52 -9.81 -10.32
C ALA A 18 -1.99 -9.80 -10.20
N ALA A 19 -1.30 -9.86 -11.32
CA ALA A 19 0.16 -9.83 -11.39
C ALA A 19 0.80 -8.52 -10.89
N ALA A 20 0.03 -7.44 -10.75
CA ALA A 20 0.53 -6.14 -10.30
C ALA A 20 -0.13 -5.63 -9.01
N HIS A 21 -1.14 -6.32 -8.48
CA HIS A 21 -1.90 -5.84 -7.34
C HIS A 21 -1.13 -6.11 -6.03
N PRO A 22 -0.87 -5.10 -5.17
CA PRO A 22 -0.06 -5.27 -3.96
C PRO A 22 -0.50 -6.41 -3.05
N ARG A 23 -1.81 -6.56 -2.81
CA ARG A 23 -2.39 -7.65 -2.00
C ARG A 23 -2.10 -9.06 -2.51
N GLN A 24 -1.67 -9.21 -3.76
CA GLN A 24 -1.39 -10.50 -4.36
C GLN A 24 0.10 -10.80 -4.46
N VAL A 25 0.93 -9.78 -4.72
CA VAL A 25 2.35 -9.99 -5.04
C VAL A 25 3.32 -9.45 -4.00
N LEU A 26 2.92 -8.45 -3.18
CA LEU A 26 3.88 -7.74 -2.33
C LEU A 26 4.51 -8.64 -1.26
N ALA A 27 3.76 -9.59 -0.69
CA ALA A 27 4.25 -10.48 0.37
C ALA A 27 5.49 -11.30 -0.05
N ASP A 28 5.54 -11.72 -1.32
CA ASP A 28 6.64 -12.51 -1.87
C ASP A 28 7.90 -11.69 -2.09
N HIS A 29 7.77 -10.36 -2.12
CA HIS A 29 8.88 -9.42 -2.30
C HIS A 29 9.39 -8.82 -0.99
N LEU A 30 8.77 -9.15 0.16
CA LEU A 30 9.25 -8.72 1.47
C LEU A 30 10.47 -9.55 1.90
N PRO A 31 11.40 -8.97 2.69
CA PRO A 31 12.54 -9.71 3.26
C PRO A 31 12.11 -11.01 3.96
N ALA A 32 12.96 -12.03 3.93
CA ALA A 32 12.64 -13.32 4.55
C ALA A 32 12.52 -13.23 6.08
N ASP A 33 13.40 -12.44 6.72
CA ASP A 33 13.28 -12.13 8.15
C ASP A 33 12.36 -10.92 8.36
N ARG A 34 11.30 -11.14 9.13
CA ARG A 34 10.23 -10.18 9.44
C ARG A 34 9.98 -10.07 10.95
N SER A 35 10.94 -10.52 11.75
CA SER A 35 10.85 -10.55 13.21
C SER A 35 11.34 -9.26 13.88
N GLY A 36 12.15 -8.46 13.19
CA GLY A 36 12.66 -7.17 13.66
C GLY A 36 11.63 -6.03 13.61
N ARG A 37 12.05 -4.84 14.03
CA ARG A 37 11.28 -3.60 13.89
C ARG A 37 11.30 -3.11 12.44
N VAL A 38 10.15 -2.66 11.94
CA VAL A 38 10.02 -1.98 10.64
C VAL A 38 9.29 -0.66 10.78
N ILE A 39 9.79 0.35 10.06
CA ILE A 39 9.12 1.64 9.88
C ILE A 39 8.66 1.72 8.41
N VAL A 40 7.36 1.86 8.20
CA VAL A 40 6.76 1.94 6.85
C VAL A 40 6.46 3.39 6.53
N ILE A 41 7.18 3.94 5.55
CA ILE A 41 6.91 5.28 4.99
C ILE A 41 6.57 5.12 3.52
N GLY A 42 5.43 5.68 3.08
CA GLY A 42 4.96 5.47 1.72
C GLY A 42 4.04 6.58 1.23
N THR A 43 4.07 6.83 -0.08
CA THR A 43 3.19 7.79 -0.73
C THR A 43 2.62 7.20 -2.02
N GLY A 44 1.39 7.59 -2.38
CA GLY A 44 0.80 7.27 -3.67
C GLY A 44 -0.50 6.46 -3.60
N LYS A 45 -1.11 6.23 -4.76
CA LYS A 45 -2.45 5.64 -4.88
C LYS A 45 -2.56 4.23 -4.30
N ALA A 46 -1.46 3.49 -4.25
CA ALA A 46 -1.41 2.13 -3.70
C ALA A 46 -0.84 2.07 -2.28
N ALA A 47 -0.40 3.19 -1.70
CA ALA A 47 0.39 3.20 -0.47
C ALA A 47 -0.34 2.56 0.71
N ALA A 48 -1.65 2.85 0.87
CA ALA A 48 -2.45 2.25 1.93
C ALA A 48 -2.63 0.73 1.75
N ALA A 49 -2.93 0.27 0.52
CA ALA A 49 -3.04 -1.16 0.23
C ALA A 49 -1.71 -1.90 0.40
N MET A 50 -0.58 -1.26 0.10
CA MET A 50 0.75 -1.83 0.35
C MET A 50 1.05 -1.90 1.86
N ALA A 51 0.73 -0.85 2.61
CA ALA A 51 0.91 -0.80 4.06
C ALA A 51 0.13 -1.90 4.79
N GLU A 52 -1.13 -2.12 4.39
CA GLU A 52 -1.98 -3.18 4.93
C GLU A 52 -1.34 -4.56 4.78
N VAL A 53 -0.74 -4.85 3.62
CA VAL A 53 -0.03 -6.12 3.40
C VAL A 53 1.20 -6.21 4.29
N ILE A 54 2.01 -5.15 4.41
CA ILE A 54 3.18 -5.16 5.30
C ILE A 54 2.74 -5.43 6.74
N GLU A 55 1.72 -4.74 7.23
CA GLU A 55 1.22 -4.91 8.60
C GLU A 55 0.72 -6.33 8.88
N GLN A 56 0.09 -6.98 7.89
CA GLN A 56 -0.38 -8.37 8.00
C GLN A 56 0.77 -9.39 7.96
N GLN A 57 1.83 -9.12 7.20
CA GLN A 57 2.93 -10.07 6.97
C GLN A 57 4.08 -9.93 7.97
N TRP A 58 4.20 -8.79 8.65
CA TRP A 58 5.28 -8.54 9.58
C TRP A 58 4.99 -9.12 10.97
N GLN A 59 5.97 -9.82 11.54
CA GLN A 59 5.82 -10.53 12.82
C GLN A 59 6.34 -9.70 14.00
N GLY A 60 7.32 -8.84 13.73
CA GLY A 60 7.89 -7.92 14.72
C GLY A 60 7.09 -6.64 14.93
N GLU A 61 7.76 -5.64 15.47
CA GLU A 61 7.19 -4.30 15.65
C GLU A 61 7.00 -3.61 14.30
N VAL A 62 5.80 -3.07 14.07
CA VAL A 62 5.44 -2.31 12.88
C VAL A 62 4.93 -0.95 13.31
N SER A 63 5.45 0.09 12.68
CA SER A 63 4.95 1.46 12.82
C SER A 63 5.14 2.22 11.51
N GLY A 64 4.56 3.40 11.38
CA GLY A 64 4.87 4.31 10.29
C GLY A 64 3.68 5.14 9.82
N LEU A 65 3.85 5.75 8.65
CA LEU A 65 2.85 6.62 8.05
C LEU A 65 2.87 6.46 6.53
N VAL A 66 1.68 6.30 5.95
CA VAL A 66 1.48 6.34 4.50
C VAL A 66 0.46 7.38 4.10
N VAL A 67 0.65 7.99 2.94
CA VAL A 67 -0.33 8.91 2.34
C VAL A 67 -0.89 8.36 1.03
N THR A 68 -2.20 8.40 0.90
CA THR A 68 -2.92 8.02 -0.31
C THR A 68 -3.98 9.04 -0.68
N ARG A 69 -4.70 8.82 -1.78
CA ARG A 69 -5.80 9.71 -2.19
C ARG A 69 -7.06 9.41 -1.38
N TYR A 70 -7.98 10.37 -1.33
CA TYR A 70 -9.29 10.13 -0.72
C TYR A 70 -9.99 8.89 -1.27
N GLU A 71 -10.70 8.20 -0.37
CA GLU A 71 -11.45 6.96 -0.60
C GLU A 71 -10.55 5.75 -0.96
N HIS A 72 -9.24 5.84 -0.72
CA HIS A 72 -8.25 4.79 -1.04
C HIS A 72 -7.48 4.31 0.20
N GLY A 73 -7.92 4.73 1.39
CA GLY A 73 -7.41 4.24 2.66
C GLY A 73 -7.55 2.72 2.80
N ALA A 74 -6.82 2.19 3.78
CA ALA A 74 -6.86 0.79 4.18
C ALA A 74 -6.94 0.72 5.70
N ASP A 75 -7.49 -0.36 6.24
CA ASP A 75 -7.75 -0.52 7.67
C ASP A 75 -6.50 -0.99 8.43
N CYS A 76 -5.41 -0.20 8.32
CA CYS A 76 -4.18 -0.42 9.07
C CYS A 76 -4.39 -0.05 10.56
N LYS A 77 -3.91 -0.90 11.47
CA LYS A 77 -4.04 -0.74 12.92
C LYS A 77 -2.80 -0.13 13.57
N LYS A 78 -1.63 -0.30 12.95
CA LYS A 78 -0.32 0.11 13.47
C LYS A 78 0.32 1.20 12.60
N ILE A 79 0.03 1.21 11.30
CA ILE A 79 0.51 2.22 10.35
C ILE A 79 -0.54 3.32 10.21
N GLU A 80 -0.15 4.58 10.37
CA GLU A 80 -1.02 5.73 10.15
C GLU A 80 -1.30 5.88 8.65
N VAL A 81 -2.59 5.95 8.26
CA VAL A 81 -3.01 6.17 6.88
C VAL A 81 -3.63 7.56 6.76
N VAL A 82 -2.96 8.44 6.03
CA VAL A 82 -3.45 9.78 5.72
C VAL A 82 -4.03 9.78 4.31
N GLU A 83 -5.27 10.26 4.17
CA GLU A 83 -5.83 10.58 2.86
C GLU A 83 -5.66 12.07 2.56
N ALA A 84 -5.24 12.37 1.33
CA ALA A 84 -5.00 13.73 0.85
C ALA A 84 -5.46 13.91 -0.60
N ALA A 85 -5.62 15.16 -1.01
CA ALA A 85 -6.06 15.48 -2.38
C ALA A 85 -5.00 15.11 -3.44
N HIS A 86 -5.51 14.69 -4.61
CA HIS A 86 -4.74 14.47 -5.82
C HIS A 86 -5.62 14.81 -7.04
N PRO A 87 -5.14 15.51 -8.08
CA PRO A 87 -3.72 15.82 -8.35
C PRO A 87 -3.19 17.08 -7.68
N VAL A 88 -4.07 17.95 -7.17
CA VAL A 88 -3.67 19.20 -6.50
C VAL A 88 -3.59 18.93 -4.99
N PRO A 89 -2.46 19.24 -4.32
CA PRO A 89 -2.33 19.06 -2.87
C PRO A 89 -3.31 19.92 -2.08
N ASP A 90 -3.68 19.43 -0.91
CA ASP A 90 -4.44 20.16 0.10
C ASP A 90 -3.68 20.19 1.43
N GLY A 91 -4.28 20.83 2.44
CA GLY A 91 -3.65 20.94 3.75
C GLY A 91 -3.37 19.59 4.43
N ALA A 92 -4.09 18.51 4.08
CA ALA A 92 -3.76 17.18 4.57
C ALA A 92 -2.45 16.69 3.96
N GLY A 93 -2.30 16.80 2.63
CA GLY A 93 -1.08 16.45 1.93
C GLY A 93 0.14 17.28 2.35
N GLU A 94 -0.03 18.57 2.62
CA GLU A 94 1.06 19.48 3.04
C GLU A 94 1.67 19.13 4.40
N ARG A 95 0.91 18.49 5.30
CA ARG A 95 1.40 18.13 6.65
C ARG A 95 2.23 16.86 6.68
N VAL A 96 2.05 15.97 5.68
CA VAL A 96 2.67 14.64 5.64
C VAL A 96 4.21 14.69 5.66
N PRO A 97 4.90 15.54 4.87
CA PRO A 97 6.37 15.57 4.86
C PRO A 97 6.99 15.81 6.25
N ALA A 98 6.42 16.74 7.03
CA ALA A 98 6.89 17.03 8.38
C ALA A 98 6.68 15.85 9.34
N ALA A 99 5.55 15.14 9.21
CA ALA A 99 5.28 13.92 9.97
C ALA A 99 6.23 12.78 9.58
N CYS A 100 6.43 12.51 8.29
CA CYS A 100 7.42 11.51 7.83
C CYS A 100 8.83 11.80 8.37
N TRP A 101 9.21 13.07 8.45
CA TRP A 101 10.52 13.49 8.95
C TRP A 101 10.74 13.19 10.44
N SER A 102 9.69 13.07 11.26
CA SER A 102 9.85 12.62 12.66
C SER A 102 10.25 11.14 12.74
N TRP A 103 9.70 10.30 11.86
CA TRP A 103 9.99 8.86 11.78
C TRP A 103 11.39 8.54 11.27
N CYS A 104 11.97 9.36 10.38
CA CYS A 104 13.32 9.14 9.85
C CYS A 104 14.45 9.43 10.85
N ARG A 105 14.15 9.99 12.02
CA ARG A 105 15.15 10.38 13.04
C ARG A 105 15.23 9.41 14.22
N THR A 106 14.46 8.33 14.21
CA THR A 106 14.43 7.28 15.24
C THR A 106 15.06 6.00 14.73
#